data_AF-A0A259CK21-F1
#
_entry.id   AF-A0A259CK21-F1
#
_cell.length_a   1.000
_cell.length_b   1.000
_cell.length_c   1.000
_cell.angle_alpha   90.00
_cell.angle_beta   90.00
_cell.angle_gamma   90.00
#
_symmetry.space_group_name_H-M   'P 1'
#
loop_
_entity.id
_entity.type
_entity.pdbx_description
1 polymer ?
#
loop_
_entity_poly.entity_id
_entity_poly.type
_entity_poly.pdbx_seq_one_letter_code
_entity_poly.pdbx_strand_id
1 'polypeptide(L)'
;MKQVLYSDIDLMISESYQTITINPKGIRFYHVSCEDQSSIYRNATLNIDDNGRYVIEGTQMFYSEHNASGFSYEKLLCLHPQELITKRSFLGLIGWYRVRGVMKREVRSRYVCKHKEYQIHERLELLSHICQSEV
;
A
#
# COMPACT_ATOMS: atom_id res chain seq x y z
N MET A 1 20.41 -12.72 -16.85
CA MET A 1 20.17 -13.86 -15.95
C MET A 1 19.29 -13.36 -14.80
N LYS A 2 18.07 -13.87 -14.65
CA LYS A 2 17.21 -13.53 -13.51
C LYS A 2 17.71 -14.26 -12.26
N GLN A 3 18.18 -13.51 -11.26
CA GLN A 3 18.63 -14.07 -9.97
C GLN A 3 17.59 -13.75 -8.89
N VAL A 4 17.14 -14.78 -8.17
CA VAL A 4 16.32 -14.60 -6.96
C VAL A 4 17.23 -14.30 -5.79
N LEU A 5 16.99 -13.19 -5.11
CA LEU A 5 17.74 -12.80 -3.91
C LEU A 5 17.01 -13.22 -2.64
N TYR A 6 15.70 -12.94 -2.59
CA TYR A 6 14.84 -13.27 -1.46
C TYR A 6 13.46 -13.72 -1.95
N SER A 7 12.83 -14.60 -1.19
CA SER A 7 11.49 -15.14 -1.45
C SER A 7 10.70 -15.30 -0.17
N ASP A 8 9.38 -15.21 -0.27
CA ASP A 8 8.45 -15.33 0.86
C ASP A 8 8.69 -14.30 1.98
N ILE A 9 9.07 -13.08 1.58
CA ILE A 9 9.38 -11.98 2.50
C ILE A 9 8.32 -10.88 2.46
N ASP A 10 8.20 -10.12 3.54
CA ASP A 10 7.53 -8.83 3.50
C ASP A 10 8.61 -7.75 3.36
N LEU A 11 8.47 -6.86 2.38
CA LEU A 11 9.45 -5.81 2.13
C LEU A 11 8.80 -4.46 1.87
N MET A 12 9.58 -3.40 2.09
CA MET A 12 9.22 -2.03 1.74
C MET A 12 10.32 -1.44 0.87
N ILE A 13 9.94 -0.66 -0.14
CA ILE A 13 10.87 0.05 -1.02
C ILE A 13 10.75 1.56 -0.84
N SER A 14 11.87 2.24 -0.62
CA SER A 14 11.94 3.69 -0.74
C SER A 14 12.85 4.07 -1.89
N GLU A 15 12.23 4.62 -2.94
CA GLU A 15 12.97 5.14 -4.09
C GLU A 15 13.80 6.38 -3.71
N SER A 16 13.25 7.27 -2.89
CA SER A 16 13.92 8.51 -2.47
C SER A 16 15.18 8.26 -1.66
N TYR A 17 15.15 7.24 -0.79
CA TYR A 17 16.31 6.87 0.03
C TYR A 17 17.15 5.74 -0.57
N GLN A 18 16.73 5.18 -1.70
CA GLN A 18 17.36 4.01 -2.33
C GLN A 18 17.54 2.86 -1.33
N THR A 19 16.49 2.57 -0.55
CA THR A 19 16.50 1.49 0.45
C THR A 19 15.43 0.44 0.16
N ILE A 20 15.78 -0.82 0.38
CA ILE A 20 14.85 -1.94 0.49
C ILE A 20 14.91 -2.45 1.92
N THR A 21 13.79 -2.35 2.65
CA THR A 21 13.70 -2.89 4.02
C THR A 21 12.95 -4.21 3.99
N ILE A 22 13.62 -5.30 4.34
CA ILE A 22 13.02 -6.62 4.55
C ILE A 22 12.58 -6.71 6.01
N ASN A 23 11.38 -7.23 6.24
CA ASN A 23 10.76 -7.34 7.55
C ASN A 23 10.36 -8.80 7.81
N PRO A 24 10.37 -9.27 9.07
CA PRO A 24 9.83 -10.58 9.37
C PRO A 24 8.36 -10.65 8.95
N LYS A 25 7.99 -11.80 8.39
CA LYS A 25 6.69 -12.01 7.80
C LYS A 25 5.56 -11.77 8.81
N GLY A 26 4.53 -11.05 8.38
CA GLY A 26 3.38 -10.72 9.24
C GLY A 26 3.63 -9.59 10.24
N ILE A 27 4.87 -9.13 10.40
CA ILE A 27 5.17 -7.99 11.27
C ILE A 27 4.80 -6.68 10.58
N ARG A 28 4.34 -5.70 11.37
CA ARG A 28 4.00 -4.36 10.89
C ARG A 28 5.26 -3.55 10.56
N PHE A 29 5.18 -2.74 9.53
CA PHE A 29 6.12 -1.63 9.32
C PHE A 29 5.63 -0.43 10.16
N TYR A 30 6.24 -0.21 11.32
CA TYR A 30 5.75 0.75 12.32
C TYR A 30 5.97 2.22 11.95
N HIS A 31 6.94 2.52 11.08
CA HIS A 31 7.31 3.87 10.69
C HIS A 31 6.59 4.38 9.43
N VAL A 32 5.66 3.59 8.88
CA VAL A 32 5.04 3.86 7.56
C VAL A 32 3.67 4.49 7.78
N SER A 33 3.49 5.67 7.18
CA SER A 33 2.20 6.37 7.15
C SER A 33 1.15 5.57 6.38
N CYS A 34 -0.12 6.00 6.40
CA CYS A 34 -1.16 5.36 5.60
C CYS A 34 -0.90 5.53 4.09
N GLU A 35 -0.41 6.71 3.69
CA GLU A 35 -0.15 7.08 2.29
C GLU A 35 1.01 6.25 1.70
N ASP A 36 1.99 5.91 2.55
CA ASP A 36 3.15 5.14 2.18
C ASP A 36 2.92 3.62 2.21
N GLN A 37 1.74 3.13 2.60
CA GLN A 37 1.43 1.69 2.61
C GLN A 37 1.59 1.04 1.23
N SER A 38 1.41 1.82 0.16
CA SER A 38 1.62 1.37 -1.21
C SER A 38 3.08 0.98 -1.49
N SER A 39 4.05 1.41 -0.69
CA SER A 39 5.45 1.01 -0.83
C SER A 39 5.77 -0.38 -0.28
N ILE A 40 4.82 -1.01 0.43
CA ILE A 40 4.99 -2.32 1.07
C ILE A 40 4.48 -3.44 0.16
N TYR A 41 5.31 -4.46 -0.03
CA TYR A 41 4.99 -5.69 -0.73
C TYR A 41 5.00 -6.85 0.26
N ARG A 42 3.87 -7.54 0.36
CA ARG A 42 3.67 -8.74 1.18
C ARG A 42 3.83 -9.99 0.35
N ASN A 43 4.30 -11.08 0.98
CA ASN A 43 4.56 -12.37 0.31
C ASN A 43 5.37 -12.16 -0.98
N ALA A 44 6.39 -11.32 -0.90
CA ALA A 44 7.13 -10.80 -2.01
C ALA A 44 8.33 -11.67 -2.38
N THR A 45 8.74 -11.55 -3.63
CA THR A 45 10.02 -12.05 -4.14
C THR A 45 10.81 -10.86 -4.66
N LEU A 46 12.07 -10.74 -4.22
CA LEU A 46 13.04 -9.76 -4.71
C LEU A 46 14.02 -10.44 -5.65
N ASN A 47 14.12 -9.95 -6.88
CA ASN A 47 14.99 -10.49 -7.91
C ASN A 47 15.84 -9.39 -8.55
N ILE A 48 16.87 -9.80 -9.29
CA ILE A 48 17.58 -8.95 -10.25
C ILE A 48 17.18 -9.37 -11.67
N ASP A 49 16.78 -8.41 -12.52
CA ASP A 49 16.47 -8.64 -13.94
C ASP A 49 17.72 -8.73 -14.82
N ASP A 50 17.53 -9.01 -16.11
CA ASP A 50 18.63 -9.13 -17.07
C ASP A 50 19.43 -7.83 -17.27
N ASN A 51 18.89 -6.68 -16.84
CA ASN A 51 19.54 -5.37 -16.91
C ASN A 51 20.25 -4.99 -15.60
N GLY A 52 20.28 -5.89 -14.62
CA GLY A 52 20.85 -5.64 -13.30
C GLY A 52 19.98 -4.76 -12.40
N ARG A 53 18.66 -4.65 -12.66
CA ARG A 53 17.73 -3.87 -11.82
C ARG A 53 17.00 -4.77 -10.85
N TYR A 54 16.73 -4.24 -9.67
CA TYR A 54 15.85 -4.90 -8.72
C TYR A 54 14.42 -4.95 -9.25
N VAL A 55 13.78 -6.10 -9.09
CA VAL A 55 12.39 -6.35 -9.43
C VAL A 55 11.71 -7.00 -8.24
N ILE A 56 10.63 -6.36 -7.79
CA ILE A 56 9.79 -6.83 -6.70
C ILE A 56 8.51 -7.39 -7.31
N GLU A 57 8.15 -8.61 -6.94
CA GLU A 57 6.82 -9.14 -7.20
C GLU A 57 6.17 -9.51 -5.88
N GLY A 58 4.96 -9.03 -5.61
CA GLY A 58 4.29 -9.29 -4.35
C GLY A 58 2.90 -8.68 -4.29
N THR A 59 2.29 -8.75 -3.11
CA THR A 59 0.95 -8.23 -2.85
C THR A 59 1.05 -6.86 -2.18
N GLN A 60 0.41 -5.85 -2.76
CA GLN A 60 0.33 -4.51 -2.20
C GLN A 60 -1.07 -4.21 -1.69
N MET A 61 -1.14 -3.36 -0.67
CA MET A 61 -2.39 -2.80 -0.19
C MET A 61 -2.49 -1.33 -0.60
N PHE A 62 -3.48 -1.02 -1.43
CA PHE A 62 -3.80 0.35 -1.80
C PHE A 62 -4.98 0.86 -0.98
N TYR A 63 -4.84 2.10 -0.51
CA TYR A 63 -5.89 2.84 0.18
C TYR A 63 -6.26 4.04 -0.68
N SER A 64 -7.56 4.21 -0.92
CA SER A 64 -8.09 5.34 -1.68
C SER A 64 -9.19 6.00 -0.86
N GLU A 65 -8.98 7.25 -0.48
CA GLU A 65 -10.01 8.04 0.19
C GLU A 65 -10.99 8.58 -0.85
N HIS A 66 -12.28 8.48 -0.53
CA HIS A 66 -13.36 9.01 -1.35
C HIS A 66 -14.20 9.95 -0.51
N ASN A 67 -14.29 11.20 -0.96
CA ASN A 67 -15.11 12.24 -0.35
C ASN A 67 -15.69 13.12 -1.46
N ALA A 68 -16.97 12.95 -1.74
CA ALA A 68 -17.66 13.67 -2.81
C ALA A 68 -19.16 13.81 -2.52
N SER A 69 -19.84 14.65 -3.29
CA SER A 69 -21.30 14.75 -3.30
C SER A 69 -21.78 15.11 -4.71
N GLY A 70 -23.04 14.77 -5.02
CA GLY A 70 -23.62 15.09 -6.31
C GLY A 70 -25.07 14.65 -6.44
N PHE A 71 -25.74 15.12 -7.49
CA PHE A 71 -27.15 14.78 -7.75
C PHE A 71 -27.33 13.55 -8.67
N SER A 72 -26.26 13.11 -9.35
CA SER A 72 -26.30 11.97 -10.27
C SER A 72 -25.56 10.77 -9.68
N TYR A 73 -26.29 9.69 -9.44
CA TYR A 73 -25.73 8.43 -8.94
C TYR A 73 -24.76 7.80 -9.95
N GLU A 74 -25.14 7.71 -11.23
CA GLU A 74 -24.31 7.14 -12.30
C GLU A 74 -22.95 7.86 -12.43
N LYS A 75 -22.94 9.19 -12.38
CA LYS A 75 -21.67 9.95 -12.43
C LYS A 75 -20.76 9.66 -11.24
N LEU A 76 -21.34 9.45 -10.05
CA LEU A 76 -20.56 9.08 -8.87
C LEU A 76 -20.06 7.63 -8.96
N LEU A 77 -20.85 6.71 -9.50
CA LEU A 77 -20.44 5.33 -9.73
C LEU A 77 -19.24 5.20 -10.68
N CYS A 78 -19.11 6.10 -11.67
CA CYS A 78 -17.94 6.09 -12.56
C CYS A 78 -16.62 6.35 -11.83
N LEU A 79 -16.65 6.97 -10.64
CA LEU A 79 -15.45 7.44 -9.92
C LEU A 79 -15.27 6.82 -8.54
N HIS A 80 -16.34 6.24 -7.98
CA HIS A 80 -16.37 5.79 -6.59
C HIS A 80 -16.96 4.39 -6.46
N PRO A 81 -16.46 3.57 -5.52
CA PRO A 81 -17.07 2.30 -5.18
C PRO A 81 -18.52 2.49 -4.74
N GLN A 82 -19.42 1.66 -5.24
CA GLN A 82 -20.85 1.71 -4.95
C GLN A 82 -21.14 1.69 -3.44
N GLU A 83 -20.37 0.91 -2.68
CA GLU A 83 -20.53 0.68 -1.25
C GLU A 83 -20.33 1.97 -0.42
N LEU A 84 -19.64 2.97 -1.00
CA LEU A 84 -19.38 4.25 -0.34
C LEU A 84 -20.41 5.33 -0.69
N ILE A 85 -21.32 5.07 -1.64
CA ILE A 85 -22.31 6.04 -2.10
C ILE A 85 -23.60 5.91 -1.29
N THR A 86 -23.97 6.97 -0.58
CA THR A 86 -25.20 7.02 0.23
C THR A 86 -26.15 8.09 -0.28
N LYS A 87 -27.45 7.77 -0.39
CA LYS A 87 -28.49 8.74 -0.72
C LYS A 87 -28.85 9.56 0.53
N ARG A 88 -29.00 10.86 0.34
CA ARG A 88 -29.48 11.83 1.34
C ARG A 88 -30.65 12.58 0.72
N SER A 89 -31.54 13.06 1.58
CA SER A 89 -32.65 13.90 1.15
C SER A 89 -33.03 14.88 2.23
N PHE A 90 -33.38 16.10 1.85
CA PHE A 90 -34.01 17.06 2.75
C PHE A 90 -35.52 16.99 2.59
N LEU A 91 -36.22 16.51 3.63
CA LEU A 91 -37.70 16.41 3.69
C LEU A 91 -38.36 15.71 2.49
N GLY A 92 -37.63 14.82 1.79
CA GLY A 92 -38.12 14.12 0.60
C GLY A 92 -38.19 14.96 -0.68
N LEU A 93 -37.82 16.25 -0.65
CA LEU A 93 -37.98 17.18 -1.76
C LEU A 93 -36.76 17.24 -2.69
N ILE A 94 -35.56 17.26 -2.11
CA ILE A 94 -34.30 17.32 -2.86
C ILE A 94 -33.43 16.18 -2.39
N GLY A 95 -33.18 15.22 -3.28
CA GLY A 95 -32.27 14.10 -3.05
C GLY A 95 -30.89 14.40 -3.63
N TRP A 96 -29.85 14.10 -2.86
CA TRP A 96 -28.47 14.10 -3.35
C TRP A 96 -27.74 12.87 -2.83
N TYR A 97 -26.60 12.57 -3.42
CA TYR A 97 -25.75 11.48 -3.03
C TYR A 97 -24.49 12.04 -2.36
N ARG A 98 -23.99 11.31 -1.37
CA ARG A 98 -22.74 11.60 -0.68
C ARG A 98 -21.88 10.36 -0.72
N VAL A 99 -20.62 10.54 -1.12
CA VAL A 99 -19.58 9.53 -1.05
C VAL A 99 -18.69 9.85 0.15
N ARG A 100 -18.51 8.88 1.04
CA ARG A 100 -17.57 9.04 2.15
C ARG A 100 -17.01 7.70 2.58
N GLY A 101 -15.69 7.57 2.58
CA GLY A 101 -15.00 6.42 3.16
C GLY A 101 -13.64 6.20 2.53
N VAL A 102 -12.97 5.14 2.98
CA VAL A 102 -11.70 4.69 2.43
C VAL A 102 -11.92 3.31 1.83
N MET A 103 -11.53 3.14 0.58
CA MET A 103 -11.53 1.84 -0.08
C MET A 103 -10.14 1.21 0.03
N LYS A 104 -10.10 -0.02 0.50
CA LYS A 104 -8.90 -0.86 0.59
C LYS A 104 -8.92 -1.86 -0.58
N ARG A 105 -7.85 -1.93 -1.36
CA ARG A 105 -7.71 -2.90 -2.47
C ARG A 105 -6.39 -3.63 -2.39
N GLU A 106 -6.48 -4.94 -2.38
CA GLU A 106 -5.33 -5.83 -2.47
C GLU A 106 -5.03 -6.11 -3.94
N VAL A 107 -3.78 -5.90 -4.36
CA VAL A 107 -3.36 -6.09 -5.74
C VAL A 107 -2.02 -6.82 -5.77
N ARG A 108 -1.94 -7.87 -6.58
CA ARG A 108 -0.64 -8.48 -6.91
C ARG A 108 0.04 -7.65 -7.99
N SER A 109 1.23 -7.18 -7.68
CA SER A 109 1.97 -6.24 -8.53
C SER A 109 3.38 -6.73 -8.78
N ARG A 110 3.91 -6.33 -9.93
CA ARG A 110 5.32 -6.44 -10.27
C ARG A 110 5.87 -5.04 -10.50
N TYR A 111 6.94 -4.71 -9.80
CA TYR A 111 7.58 -3.41 -9.83
C TYR A 111 9.05 -3.54 -10.19
N VAL A 112 9.50 -2.69 -11.12
CA VAL A 112 10.91 -2.57 -11.51
C VAL A 112 11.44 -1.31 -10.84
N CYS A 113 12.41 -1.50 -9.96
CA CYS A 113 13.02 -0.42 -9.19
C CYS A 113 13.71 0.59 -10.12
N LYS A 114 13.68 1.87 -9.74
CA LYS A 114 14.22 2.96 -10.60
C LYS A 114 15.75 2.96 -10.64
N HIS A 115 16.39 2.58 -9.54
CA HIS A 115 17.83 2.58 -9.38
C HIS A 115 18.40 1.16 -9.59
N LYS A 116 19.71 1.07 -9.83
CA LYS A 116 20.42 -0.22 -9.91
C LYS A 116 21.02 -0.63 -8.57
N GLU A 117 21.18 0.32 -7.65
CA GLU A 117 21.82 0.13 -6.36
C GLU A 117 20.84 0.54 -5.27
N TYR A 118 20.65 -0.34 -4.28
CA TYR A 118 19.86 -0.09 -3.08
C TYR A 118 20.61 -0.62 -1.88
N GLN A 119 20.48 0.06 -0.75
CA GLN A 119 20.85 -0.50 0.54
C GLN A 119 19.74 -1.43 1.01
N ILE A 120 20.08 -2.69 1.26
CA ILE A 120 19.13 -3.69 1.77
C ILE A 120 19.28 -3.78 3.29
N HIS A 121 18.22 -3.42 4.01
CA HIS A 121 18.16 -3.52 5.46
C HIS A 121 17.24 -4.68 5.84
N GLU A 122 17.80 -5.73 6.44
CA GLU A 122 17.04 -6.89 6.88
C GLU A 122 16.76 -6.82 8.39
N ARG A 123 15.48 -6.74 8.75
CA ARG A 123 15.05 -6.90 10.15
C ARG A 123 14.87 -8.38 10.42
N LEU A 124 15.71 -8.94 11.30
CA LEU A 124 15.71 -10.36 11.64
C LEU A 124 14.57 -10.74 12.57
N GLU A 125 14.30 -9.91 13.58
CA GLU A 125 13.27 -10.14 14.58
C GLU A 125 12.74 -8.83 15.16
N LEU A 126 11.53 -8.89 15.74
CA LEU A 126 11.01 -7.81 16.56
C LEU A 126 11.34 -8.13 18.02
N LEU A 127 12.36 -7.47 18.56
CA LEU A 127 12.68 -7.56 19.97
C LEU A 127 11.56 -6.90 20.78
N SER A 128 10.86 -7.67 21.61
CA SER A 128 9.85 -7.17 22.52
C SER A 128 10.52 -6.41 23.67
N HIS A 129 10.86 -5.15 23.46
CA HIS A 129 11.15 -4.24 24.56
C HIS A 129 10.06 -3.19 24.63
N ILE A 130 9.25 -3.32 25.67
CA ILE A 130 8.36 -2.27 26.13
C ILE A 130 9.27 -1.11 26.56
N CYS A 131 9.52 -0.17 25.66
CA CYS A 131 9.94 1.15 26.09
C CYS A 131 8.72 1.79 26.74
N GLN A 132 8.52 1.55 28.04
CA GLN A 132 7.65 2.39 28.85
C GLN A 132 8.21 3.81 28.73
N SER A 133 7.55 4.68 27.98
CA SER A 133 7.74 6.11 28.22
C SER A 133 7.09 6.39 29.56
N GLU A 134 7.89 6.71 30.56
CA GLU A 134 7.41 7.44 31.72
C GLU A 134 6.77 8.74 31.20
N VAL A 135 5.45 8.83 31.31
CA VAL A 135 4.70 10.09 31.19
C VAL A 135 3.92 10.25 32.48
#